data_AF-A0A089N7I4-F1
#
_entry.id   AF-A0A089N7I4-F1
#
_cell.length_a   1.000
_cell.length_b   1.000
_cell.length_c   1.000
_cell.angle_alpha   90.00
_cell.angle_beta   90.00
_cell.angle_gamma   90.00
#
_symmetry.space_group_name_H-M   'P 1'
#
loop_
_entity.id
_entity.type
_entity.pdbx_description
1 polymer ?
#
loop_
_entity_poly.entity_id
_entity_poly.type
_entity_poly.pdbx_seq_one_letter_code
_entity_poly.pdbx_strand_id
1 'polypeptide(L)'
;SFSSIIQMISGAFMLVSMHGAQLISSLFLPRGAVVVELFPFAVNPEQYTPYKTLASLPGMDLHYVSWRNTKEANTVTHPNRAWEQGGIVHLEKEEQERILASKDVPRHLCCRNPEWLFRIY
;
A
#
# COMPACT_ATOMS: atom_id res chain seq x y z
N SER A 1 -17.85 -14.25 -3.51
CA SER A 1 -18.27 -13.61 -2.24
C SER A 1 -17.06 -13.52 -1.31
N PHE A 2 -17.18 -12.91 -0.13
CA PHE A 2 -16.08 -12.91 0.86
C PHE A 2 -15.64 -14.33 1.26
N SER A 3 -16.59 -15.25 1.45
CA SER A 3 -16.30 -16.66 1.73
C SER A 3 -15.45 -17.32 0.63
N SER A 4 -15.69 -17.01 -0.64
CA SER A 4 -14.87 -17.51 -1.76
C SER A 4 -13.42 -17.00 -1.69
N ILE A 5 -13.22 -15.74 -1.27
CA ILE A 5 -11.88 -15.16 -1.09
C ILE A 5 -11.15 -15.89 0.04
N ILE A 6 -11.80 -16.09 1.19
CA ILE A 6 -11.22 -16.84 2.30
C ILE A 6 -10.82 -18.24 1.85
N GLN A 7 -11.73 -18.97 1.20
CA GLN A 7 -11.46 -20.34 0.74
C GLN A 7 -10.24 -20.40 -0.18
N MET A 8 -10.08 -19.42 -1.07
CA MET A 8 -8.93 -19.33 -1.96
C MET A 8 -7.63 -19.01 -1.20
N ILE A 9 -7.68 -18.02 -0.30
CA ILE A 9 -6.50 -17.60 0.47
C ILE A 9 -6.03 -18.69 1.43
N SER A 10 -6.95 -19.42 2.07
CA SER A 10 -6.60 -20.52 2.98
C SER A 10 -5.91 -21.71 2.32
N GLY A 11 -6.00 -21.84 0.99
CA GLY A 11 -5.24 -22.82 0.22
C GLY A 11 -3.96 -22.27 -0.43
N ALA A 12 -3.66 -20.98 -0.28
CA ALA A 12 -2.53 -20.33 -0.94
C ALA A 12 -1.25 -20.46 -0.11
N PHE A 13 -0.10 -20.63 -0.79
CA PHE A 13 1.22 -20.58 -0.15
C PHE A 13 1.84 -19.18 -0.20
N MET A 14 1.29 -18.28 -1.03
CA MET A 14 1.75 -16.91 -1.17
C MET A 14 0.58 -15.98 -1.53
N LEU A 15 0.57 -14.80 -0.92
CA LEU A 15 -0.31 -13.68 -1.27
C LEU A 15 0.54 -12.49 -1.71
N VAL A 16 0.38 -12.07 -2.96
CA VAL A 16 0.99 -10.86 -3.51
C VAL A 16 -0.11 -9.84 -3.72
N SER A 17 -0.01 -8.67 -3.10
CA SER A 17 -1.04 -7.63 -3.24
C SER A 17 -0.50 -6.24 -2.93
N MET A 18 -1.14 -5.24 -3.54
CA MET A 18 -0.92 -3.83 -3.20
C MET A 18 -1.22 -3.56 -1.72
N HIS A 19 -0.46 -2.64 -1.14
CA HIS A 19 -0.78 -2.03 0.15
C HIS A 19 -2.21 -1.50 0.12
N GLY A 20 -3.04 -1.95 1.05
CA GLY A 20 -4.45 -1.56 1.12
C GLY A 20 -5.24 -2.50 2.02
N ALA A 21 -6.48 -2.13 2.34
CA ALA A 21 -7.31 -2.84 3.31
C ALA A 21 -7.51 -4.33 3.00
N GLN A 22 -7.55 -4.71 1.71
CA GLN A 22 -7.75 -6.11 1.29
C GLN A 22 -6.63 -7.04 1.76
N LEU A 23 -5.43 -6.53 2.02
CA LEU A 23 -4.29 -7.33 2.49
C LEU A 23 -4.53 -7.92 3.89
N ILE A 24 -5.55 -7.45 4.62
CA ILE A 24 -6.02 -8.10 5.86
C ILE A 24 -6.45 -9.55 5.66
N SER A 25 -6.82 -9.93 4.44
CA SER A 25 -7.13 -11.32 4.10
C SER A 25 -5.96 -12.28 4.31
N SER A 26 -4.72 -11.78 4.43
CA SER A 26 -3.56 -12.56 4.86
C SER A 26 -3.75 -13.27 6.21
N LEU A 27 -4.71 -12.82 7.04
CA LEU A 27 -5.15 -13.54 8.25
C LEU A 27 -5.56 -15.00 7.99
N PHE A 28 -6.02 -15.31 6.77
CA PHE A 28 -6.51 -16.63 6.42
C PHE A 28 -5.46 -17.51 5.76
N LEU A 29 -4.23 -17.01 5.54
CA LEU A 29 -3.15 -17.80 4.99
C LEU A 29 -2.73 -18.90 5.97
N PRO A 30 -2.29 -20.07 5.46
CA PRO A 30 -1.71 -21.11 6.30
C PRO A 30 -0.35 -20.65 6.86
N ARG A 31 0.04 -21.26 7.99
CA ARG A 31 1.38 -21.05 8.57
C ARG A 31 2.48 -21.40 7.57
N GLY A 32 3.57 -20.63 7.61
CA GLY A 32 4.69 -20.73 6.67
C GLY A 32 4.41 -20.10 5.30
N ALA A 33 3.22 -19.55 5.04
CA ALA A 33 2.95 -18.84 3.80
C ALA A 33 3.64 -17.48 3.73
N VAL A 34 3.75 -16.94 2.52
CA VAL A 34 4.44 -15.67 2.24
C VAL A 34 3.44 -14.57 1.92
N VAL A 35 3.62 -13.39 2.52
CA VAL A 35 2.95 -12.14 2.13
C VAL A 35 3.95 -11.24 1.45
N VAL A 36 3.69 -10.89 0.19
CA VAL A 36 4.44 -9.88 -0.55
C VAL A 36 3.57 -8.63 -0.68
N GLU A 37 3.88 -7.62 0.12
CA GLU A 37 3.19 -6.34 0.11
C GLU A 37 3.83 -5.38 -0.89
N LEU A 38 3.06 -4.94 -1.87
CA LEU A 38 3.51 -4.06 -2.94
C LEU A 38 3.20 -2.59 -2.59
N PHE A 39 4.21 -1.74 -2.66
CA PHE A 39 4.10 -0.30 -2.43
C PHE A 39 4.34 0.47 -3.74
N PRO A 40 3.53 1.51 -4.02
CA PRO A 40 3.79 2.41 -5.14
C PRO A 40 5.13 3.14 -5.05
N PHE A 41 5.44 3.87 -6.12
CA PHE A 41 6.60 4.77 -6.12
C PHE A 41 6.44 5.84 -5.02
N ALA A 42 7.57 6.32 -4.49
CA ALA A 42 7.64 7.27 -3.38
C ALA A 42 7.09 6.79 -2.01
N VAL A 43 6.38 5.66 -1.93
CA VAL A 43 5.86 5.14 -0.66
C VAL A 43 6.91 4.28 0.04
N ASN A 44 7.32 4.68 1.25
CA ASN A 44 8.33 3.98 2.04
C ASN A 44 7.72 2.85 2.89
N PRO A 45 8.03 1.56 2.63
CA PRO A 45 7.46 0.43 3.35
C PRO A 45 7.74 0.42 4.85
N GLU A 46 8.84 1.03 5.31
CA GLU A 46 9.19 1.04 6.74
C GLU A 46 8.36 2.05 7.55
N GLN A 47 7.57 2.90 6.89
CA GLN A 47 6.70 3.88 7.55
C GLN A 47 5.24 3.40 7.64
N TYR A 48 4.84 2.39 6.87
CA TYR A 48 3.46 1.89 6.77
C TYR A 48 3.44 0.37 6.92
N THR A 49 3.56 -0.10 8.15
CA THR A 49 3.87 -1.51 8.47
C THR A 49 2.73 -2.31 9.13
N PRO A 50 1.41 -2.02 8.93
CA PRO A 50 0.36 -2.75 9.66
C PRO A 50 0.39 -4.26 9.37
N TYR A 51 0.69 -4.66 8.14
CA TYR A 51 0.72 -6.07 7.75
C TYR A 51 2.02 -6.78 8.09
N LYS A 52 3.14 -6.05 8.19
CA LYS A 52 4.38 -6.56 8.81
C LYS A 52 4.13 -6.92 10.27
N THR A 53 3.40 -6.07 11.00
CA THR A 53 2.98 -6.35 12.38
C THR A 53 2.06 -7.57 12.43
N LEU A 54 1.04 -7.63 11.57
CA LEU A 54 0.13 -8.78 11.46
C LEU A 54 0.88 -10.10 11.26
N ALA A 55 1.76 -10.16 10.25
CA ALA A 55 2.54 -11.35 9.93
C ALA A 55 3.44 -11.81 11.10
N SER A 56 3.87 -10.86 11.94
CA SER A 56 4.73 -11.10 13.10
C SER A 56 3.96 -11.46 14.38
N LEU A 57 2.62 -11.45 14.37
CA LEU A 57 1.85 -11.81 15.56
C LEU A 57 2.07 -13.28 15.95
N PRO A 58 2.13 -13.60 17.25
CA PRO A 58 2.28 -14.98 17.70
C PRO A 58 1.22 -15.90 17.11
N GLY A 59 1.66 -17.00 16.51
CA GLY A 59 0.78 -18.02 15.93
C GLY A 59 0.39 -17.80 14.46
N MET A 60 0.71 -16.64 13.88
CA MET A 60 0.53 -16.38 12.44
C MET A 60 1.59 -17.11 11.60
N ASP A 61 2.86 -17.03 12.00
CA ASP A 61 3.98 -17.71 11.34
C ASP A 61 4.04 -17.42 9.83
N LEU A 62 3.83 -16.16 9.44
CA LEU A 62 3.88 -15.73 8.04
C LEU A 62 5.23 -15.10 7.71
N HIS A 63 5.77 -15.40 6.54
CA HIS A 63 6.93 -14.70 5.99
C HIS A 63 6.49 -13.41 5.32
N TYR A 64 6.98 -12.26 5.78
CA TYR A 64 6.63 -10.96 5.22
C TYR A 64 7.75 -10.41 4.34
N VAL A 65 7.40 -9.93 3.15
CA VAL A 65 8.28 -9.25 2.22
C VAL A 65 7.61 -7.95 1.77
N SER A 66 8.30 -6.82 1.90
CA SER A 66 7.88 -5.58 1.26
C SER A 66 8.59 -5.41 -0.08
N TRP A 67 7.84 -5.01 -1.10
CA TRP A 67 8.37 -4.64 -2.40
C TRP A 67 7.90 -3.23 -2.74
N ARG A 68 8.82 -2.33 -3.08
CA ARG A 68 8.51 -0.96 -3.48
C ARG A 68 8.81 -0.78 -4.96
N ASN A 69 7.91 -0.13 -5.69
CA ASN A 69 8.25 0.33 -7.03
C ASN A 69 9.33 1.42 -6.96
N THR A 70 10.51 1.15 -7.50
CA THR A 70 11.65 2.09 -7.54
C THR A 70 11.70 2.90 -8.84
N LYS A 71 10.84 2.59 -9.83
CA LYS A 71 10.83 3.25 -11.14
C LYS A 71 9.58 4.12 -11.28
N GLU A 72 9.77 5.43 -11.27
CA GLU A 72 8.68 6.40 -11.43
C GLU A 72 7.92 6.22 -12.76
N ALA A 73 8.62 5.84 -13.84
CA ALA A 73 8.01 5.55 -15.13
C ALA A 73 7.00 4.37 -15.11
N ASN A 74 7.02 3.53 -14.07
CA ASN A 74 6.05 2.46 -13.87
C ASN A 74 4.82 2.91 -13.07
N THR A 75 4.69 4.21 -12.79
CA THR A 75 3.58 4.77 -12.01
C THR A 75 2.67 5.61 -12.89
N VAL A 76 1.37 5.34 -12.78
CA VAL A 76 0.31 6.16 -13.38
C VAL A 76 -0.29 7.00 -12.27
N THR A 77 -0.35 8.32 -12.46
CA THR A 77 -0.93 9.26 -11.51
C THR A 77 -2.18 9.90 -12.08
N HIS A 78 -3.05 10.40 -11.19
CA HIS A 78 -4.35 10.96 -11.57
C HIS A 78 -4.61 12.31 -10.90
N PRO A 79 -3.80 13.35 -11.20
CA PRO A 79 -3.84 14.64 -10.48
C PRO A 79 -5.20 15.35 -10.56
N ASN A 80 -5.99 15.09 -11.61
CA ASN A 80 -7.27 15.73 -11.87
C ASN A 80 -8.49 15.02 -11.24
N ARG A 81 -8.30 13.92 -10.49
CA ARG A 81 -9.40 13.26 -9.77
C ARG A 81 -9.91 14.11 -8.59
N ALA A 82 -10.98 13.65 -7.94
CA ALA A 82 -11.37 14.19 -6.64
C ALA A 82 -10.26 13.97 -5.60
N TRP A 83 -10.17 14.84 -4.60
CA TRP A 83 -9.10 14.77 -3.58
C TRP A 83 -9.10 13.44 -2.81
N GLU A 84 -10.28 12.88 -2.55
CA GLU A 84 -10.47 11.56 -1.91
C GLU A 84 -9.87 10.40 -2.71
N GLN A 85 -9.60 10.62 -4.00
CA GLN A 85 -9.03 9.66 -4.94
C GLN A 85 -7.63 10.09 -5.40
N GLY A 86 -6.93 10.90 -4.60
CA GLY A 86 -5.55 11.32 -4.86
C GLY A 86 -5.37 12.52 -5.78
N GLY A 87 -6.45 13.19 -6.19
CA GLY A 87 -6.33 14.39 -7.01
C GLY A 87 -5.80 15.60 -6.25
N ILE A 88 -4.90 16.36 -6.88
CA ILE A 88 -4.17 17.48 -6.26
C ILE A 88 -4.51 18.85 -6.85
N VAL A 89 -5.40 18.92 -7.86
CA VAL A 89 -5.80 20.18 -8.53
C VAL A 89 -6.37 21.23 -7.57
N HIS A 90 -6.92 20.81 -6.43
CA HIS A 90 -7.48 21.67 -5.39
C HIS A 90 -6.42 22.41 -4.56
N LEU A 91 -5.14 22.04 -4.67
CA LEU A 91 -4.03 22.65 -3.93
C LEU A 91 -3.45 23.84 -4.69
N GLU A 92 -2.69 24.68 -3.99
CA GLU A 92 -1.88 25.73 -4.63
C GLU A 92 -0.86 25.12 -5.59
N LYS A 93 -0.54 25.85 -6.66
CA LYS A 93 0.38 25.35 -7.71
C LYS A 93 1.74 24.92 -7.17
N GLU A 94 2.29 25.68 -6.23
CA GLU A 94 3.57 25.37 -5.58
C GLU A 94 3.54 24.01 -4.88
N GLU A 95 2.44 23.70 -4.19
CA GLU A 95 2.27 22.42 -3.50
C GLU A 95 2.07 21.27 -4.49
N GLN A 96 1.35 21.51 -5.59
CA GLN A 96 1.22 20.52 -6.67
C GLN A 96 2.59 20.18 -7.28
N GLU A 97 3.39 21.19 -7.59
CA GLU A 97 4.74 21.02 -8.15
C GLU A 97 5.67 20.29 -7.16
N ARG A 98 5.59 20.63 -5.86
CA ARG A 98 6.32 19.94 -4.79
C ARG A 98 5.96 18.45 -4.73
N ILE A 99 4.67 18.11 -4.75
CA ILE A 99 4.18 16.72 -4.71
C ILE A 99 4.63 15.94 -5.94
N LEU A 100 4.55 16.54 -7.13
CA LEU A 100 4.97 15.92 -8.38
C LEU A 100 6.47 15.63 -8.40
N ALA A 101 7.30 16.56 -7.92
CA ALA A 101 8.76 16.41 -7.88
C ALA A 101 9.25 15.49 -6.74
N SER A 102 8.42 15.24 -5.73
CA SER A 102 8.79 14.43 -4.56
C SER A 102 9.10 12.97 -4.93
N LYS A 103 10.10 12.39 -4.28
CA LYS A 103 10.52 10.98 -4.48
C LYS A 103 10.35 10.11 -3.25
N ASP A 104 9.90 10.69 -2.14
CA ASP A 104 9.59 9.97 -0.92
C ASP A 104 8.52 10.74 -0.15
N VAL A 105 7.40 10.07 0.16
CA VAL A 105 6.31 10.67 0.94
C VAL A 105 6.80 10.84 2.38
N PRO A 106 6.83 12.07 2.92
CA PRO A 106 7.23 12.28 4.30
C PRO A 106 6.32 11.56 5.30
N ARG A 107 6.85 11.28 6.49
CA ARG A 107 6.02 10.82 7.61
C ARG A 107 4.93 11.86 7.88
N HIS A 108 3.71 11.37 8.00
CA HIS A 108 2.54 12.18 8.25
C HIS A 108 1.57 11.40 9.15
N LEU A 109 0.64 12.12 9.75
CA LEU A 109 -0.52 11.48 10.36
C LEU A 109 -1.50 11.14 9.25
N CYS A 110 -1.91 9.87 9.21
CA CYS A 110 -3.03 9.43 8.38
C CYS A 110 -4.26 10.35 8.61
N CYS A 111 -5.16 10.57 7.65
CA CYS A 111 -5.35 9.89 6.36
C CYS A 111 -5.64 10.88 5.22
N ARG A 112 -5.30 12.15 5.44
CA ARG A 112 -5.68 13.27 4.59
C ARG A 112 -4.48 14.02 4.03
N ASN A 113 -3.29 13.42 4.12
CA ASN A 113 -2.10 13.99 3.51
C ASN A 113 -2.25 13.88 1.97
N PRO A 114 -2.21 15.00 1.23
CA PRO A 114 -2.48 14.99 -0.20
C PRO A 114 -1.40 14.25 -1.00
N GLU A 115 -0.14 14.33 -0.58
CA GLU A 115 0.98 13.62 -1.22
C GLU A 115 0.83 12.11 -1.07
N TRP A 116 0.45 11.64 0.12
CA TRP A 116 0.12 10.24 0.37
C TRP A 116 -1.02 9.75 -0.54
N LEU A 117 -2.13 10.49 -0.57
CA LEU A 117 -3.29 10.12 -1.39
C LEU A 117 -2.93 10.11 -2.89
N PHE A 118 -2.11 11.06 -3.34
CA PHE A 118 -1.62 11.13 -4.71
C PHE A 118 -0.74 9.93 -5.11
N ARG A 119 0.02 9.36 -4.17
CA ARG A 119 0.91 8.23 -4.44
C ARG A 119 0.21 6.87 -4.27
N ILE A 120 -0.87 6.79 -3.50
CA ILE A 120 -1.56 5.52 -3.19
C ILE A 120 -2.76 5.21 -4.12
N TYR A 121 -3.25 6.19 -4.90
CA TYR A 121 -4.41 6.07 -5.81
C TYR A 121 -4.11 6.51 -7.25
#